data_AF-A0A2N6AJB8-F1
#
_entry.id   AF-A0A2N6AJB8-F1
#
_cell.length_a   1.000
_cell.length_b   1.000
_cell.length_c   1.000
_cell.angle_alpha   90.00
_cell.angle_beta   90.00
_cell.angle_gamma   90.00
#
_symmetry.space_group_name_H-M   'P 1'
#
loop_
_entity.id
_entity.type
_entity.pdbx_description
1 polymer ?
#
loop_
_entity_poly.entity_id
_entity_poly.type
_entity_poly.pdbx_seq_one_letter_code
_entity_poly.pdbx_strand_id
1 'polypeptide(L)'
;MELSREHRSALEEILQTTDSDDERHRNAYLLLEYARGGETHEIASNVGLSESRTRFFRRLFERVGMEMFEDGFSPRKLRSDKAQTTASVQPLLTAQELETLRDLLEQDLPDDLRTRITIIVSYAEGRDTRSIAEDVGLSASRTRYWRKAFEREGMTMFSMHGVTSPASSIHPDQDRAPVSVLQDASGSDAEQAVPDMDAESDEPKRTSRAATAAKKKSPGLQISDSFTEAGRKVLRLHFNEMLEQGQSSDLGSDPEVVHRMRVATRRMRSAFEVFHDAFTDKTRKKYRKPLRNTGRALGAVRDLDVLMMHMHEYAVALPDEQAAAFQPLINEWEKERGRNFEALLAYLHSEEYNSFCEEFGDFIDTEGKGGTEEPFVIEGVPKRIGEIAPVLIMERYTDVLAFGAELETATLDRLHMLRIQFKKLRYTMEYFTDLLGPHARKTIRQVTDVQDYLGLLQDDQTAGEIVTAFIQELDLRQTTLPLGQRLNSAPLLTYLAERQSRKHSLLTSFGEIWAQFTSKDFRKRFLRVLLQA
;
A
#
# COMPACT_ATOMS: atom_id res chain seq x y z
N MET A 1 -29.32 9.26 31.83
CA MET A 1 -30.11 8.66 30.73
C MET A 1 -31.47 8.32 31.30
N GLU A 2 -32.58 8.61 30.62
CA GLU A 2 -33.91 8.25 31.14
C GLU A 2 -34.36 6.89 30.60
N LEU A 3 -34.72 5.97 31.50
CA LEU A 3 -35.27 4.65 31.17
C LEU A 3 -36.73 4.61 31.61
N SER A 4 -37.61 4.04 30.77
CA SER A 4 -38.98 3.72 31.16
C SER A 4 -38.98 2.67 32.29
N ARG A 5 -40.10 2.58 33.04
CA ARG A 5 -40.24 1.52 34.06
C ARG A 5 -40.11 0.13 33.46
N GLU A 6 -40.65 -0.09 32.27
CA GLU A 6 -40.56 -1.36 31.54
C GLU A 6 -39.13 -1.70 31.13
N HIS A 7 -38.36 -0.73 30.61
CA HIS A 7 -36.95 -0.95 30.27
C HIS A 7 -36.10 -1.25 31.51
N ARG A 8 -36.35 -0.59 32.65
CA ARG A 8 -35.63 -0.89 33.89
C ARG A 8 -35.90 -2.31 34.37
N SER A 9 -37.16 -2.73 34.42
CA SER A 9 -37.52 -4.09 34.83
C SER A 9 -36.93 -5.17 33.92
N ALA A 10 -36.94 -4.95 32.59
CA ALA A 10 -36.35 -5.89 31.64
C ALA A 10 -34.82 -6.00 31.76
N LEU A 11 -34.12 -4.88 31.99
CA LEU A 11 -32.67 -4.90 32.22
C LEU A 11 -32.31 -5.55 33.56
N GLU A 12 -33.12 -5.37 34.60
CA GLU A 12 -32.93 -6.02 35.90
C GLU A 12 -33.16 -7.55 35.82
N GLU A 13 -34.11 -8.00 34.99
CA GLU A 13 -34.35 -9.42 34.73
C GLU A 13 -33.18 -10.09 33.97
N ILE A 14 -32.56 -9.37 33.02
CA ILE A 14 -31.37 -9.85 32.29
C ILE A 14 -30.19 -10.07 33.27
N LEU A 15 -30.04 -9.22 34.28
CA LEU A 15 -29.01 -9.37 35.32
C LEU A 15 -29.25 -10.57 36.26
N GLN A 16 -30.48 -11.05 36.38
CA GLN A 16 -30.83 -12.20 37.25
C GLN A 16 -30.72 -13.56 36.52
N THR A 17 -30.78 -13.56 35.19
CA THR A 17 -30.90 -14.77 34.36
C THR A 17 -29.62 -15.18 33.66
N THR A 18 -28.63 -14.29 33.59
CA THR A 18 -27.44 -14.44 32.75
C THR A 18 -26.16 -14.50 33.58
N ASP A 19 -25.20 -15.33 33.19
CA ASP A 19 -23.88 -15.42 33.81
C ASP A 19 -23.15 -14.05 33.80
N SER A 20 -22.42 -13.74 34.88
CA SER A 20 -21.81 -12.42 35.12
C SER A 20 -20.78 -12.02 34.06
N ASP A 21 -20.24 -12.98 33.32
CA ASP A 21 -19.18 -12.78 32.32
C ASP A 21 -19.71 -12.57 30.88
N ASP A 22 -21.04 -12.55 30.67
CA ASP A 22 -21.67 -12.34 29.37
C ASP A 22 -21.66 -10.86 28.95
N GLU A 23 -21.43 -10.58 27.66
CA GLU A 23 -21.56 -9.24 27.05
C GLU A 23 -22.98 -8.67 27.22
N ARG A 24 -24.02 -9.51 27.23
CA ARG A 24 -25.40 -9.10 27.55
C ARG A 24 -25.53 -8.59 28.98
N HIS A 25 -24.97 -9.32 29.94
CA HIS A 25 -25.00 -8.95 31.36
C HIS A 25 -24.29 -7.61 31.58
N ARG A 26 -23.07 -7.46 31.02
CA ARG A 26 -22.30 -6.20 31.09
C ARG A 26 -23.04 -5.02 30.46
N ASN A 27 -23.69 -5.24 29.32
CA ASN A 27 -24.45 -4.20 28.63
C ASN A 27 -25.73 -3.80 29.39
N ALA A 28 -26.40 -4.73 30.07
CA ALA A 28 -27.54 -4.39 30.91
C ALA A 28 -27.12 -3.58 32.14
N TYR A 29 -26.03 -4.01 32.79
CA TYR A 29 -25.48 -3.32 33.96
C TYR A 29 -25.05 -1.88 33.64
N LEU A 30 -24.29 -1.66 32.56
CA LEU A 30 -23.82 -0.31 32.20
C LEU A 30 -24.97 0.67 31.92
N LEU A 31 -26.09 0.20 31.34
CA LEU A 31 -27.25 1.03 31.03
C LEU A 31 -28.03 1.41 32.29
N LEU A 32 -28.16 0.52 33.26
CA LEU A 32 -28.77 0.82 34.55
C LEU A 32 -27.94 1.84 35.33
N GLU A 33 -26.62 1.74 35.32
CA GLU A 33 -25.73 2.72 35.96
C GLU A 33 -25.81 4.11 35.30
N TYR A 34 -25.89 4.17 33.97
CA TYR A 34 -26.18 5.43 33.27
C TYR A 34 -27.55 6.04 33.58
N ALA A 35 -28.52 5.20 33.96
CA ALA A 35 -29.85 5.65 34.37
C ALA A 35 -29.92 6.09 35.84
N ARG A 36 -28.97 5.64 36.67
CA ARG A 36 -28.76 6.11 38.06
C ARG A 36 -27.91 7.38 38.13
N GLY A 37 -27.29 7.77 37.02
CA GLY A 37 -26.51 9.00 36.91
C GLY A 37 -24.99 8.80 37.06
N GLY A 38 -24.49 7.56 36.97
CA GLY A 38 -23.06 7.28 37.06
C GLY A 38 -22.23 7.91 35.93
N GLU A 39 -20.99 8.25 36.24
CA GLU A 39 -20.06 8.82 35.26
C GLU A 39 -19.47 7.76 34.33
N THR A 40 -19.23 8.13 33.07
CA THR A 40 -18.76 7.19 32.03
C THR A 40 -17.46 6.47 32.40
N HIS A 41 -16.54 7.15 33.09
CA HIS A 41 -15.23 6.60 33.45
C HIS A 41 -15.35 5.52 34.55
N GLU A 42 -16.18 5.76 35.57
CA GLU A 42 -16.46 4.80 36.65
C GLU A 42 -17.20 3.56 36.12
N ILE A 43 -18.22 3.78 35.28
CA ILE A 43 -18.97 2.68 34.66
C ILE A 43 -18.04 1.81 33.80
N ALA A 44 -17.15 2.45 33.01
CA ALA A 44 -16.20 1.76 32.15
C ALA A 44 -15.20 0.90 32.95
N SER A 45 -14.68 1.43 34.06
CA SER A 45 -13.81 0.70 34.99
C SER A 45 -14.52 -0.51 35.60
N ASN A 46 -15.76 -0.34 36.06
CA ASN A 46 -16.52 -1.40 36.73
C ASN A 46 -16.92 -2.56 35.81
N VAL A 47 -17.13 -2.31 34.51
CA VAL A 47 -17.49 -3.36 33.53
C VAL A 47 -16.30 -3.86 32.69
N GLY A 48 -15.08 -3.36 32.95
CA GLY A 48 -13.86 -3.77 32.25
C GLY A 48 -13.82 -3.39 30.77
N LEU A 49 -14.43 -2.25 30.39
CA LEU A 49 -14.45 -1.73 29.02
C LEU A 49 -13.76 -0.37 28.93
N SER A 50 -13.29 0.00 27.73
CA SER A 50 -12.82 1.38 27.50
C SER A 50 -13.99 2.36 27.46
N GLU A 51 -13.79 3.60 27.90
CA GLU A 51 -14.84 4.63 27.90
C GLU A 51 -15.50 4.83 26.54
N SER A 52 -14.72 4.70 25.46
CA SER A 52 -15.22 4.81 24.09
C SER A 52 -16.19 3.68 23.76
N ARG A 53 -15.94 2.46 24.25
CA ARG A 53 -16.82 1.31 24.08
C ARG A 53 -18.05 1.39 24.98
N THR A 54 -17.91 1.88 26.21
CA THR A 54 -19.01 2.16 27.13
C THR A 54 -19.95 3.24 26.58
N ARG A 55 -19.42 4.32 26.00
CA ARG A 55 -20.21 5.35 25.29
C ARG A 55 -20.87 4.81 24.03
N PHE A 56 -20.22 3.89 23.33
CA PHE A 56 -20.79 3.26 22.15
C PHE A 56 -22.08 2.49 22.49
N PHE A 57 -22.07 1.65 23.53
CA PHE A 57 -23.24 0.87 23.92
C PHE A 57 -24.39 1.73 24.45
N ARG A 58 -24.09 2.79 25.22
CA ARG A 58 -25.10 3.77 25.59
C ARG A 58 -25.78 4.40 24.38
N ARG A 59 -24.99 4.92 23.42
CA ARG A 59 -25.53 5.52 22.18
C ARG A 59 -26.20 4.51 21.25
N LEU A 60 -25.89 3.24 21.41
CA LEU A 60 -26.53 2.15 20.67
C LEU A 60 -27.91 1.89 21.26
N PHE A 61 -28.01 1.75 22.58
CA PHE A 61 -29.28 1.63 23.29
C PHE A 61 -30.20 2.83 23.06
N GLU A 62 -29.67 4.06 23.13
CA GLU A 62 -30.44 5.28 22.82
C GLU A 62 -31.00 5.28 21.38
N ARG A 63 -30.46 4.44 20.48
CA ARG A 63 -30.86 4.36 19.07
C ARG A 63 -31.79 3.21 18.74
N VAL A 64 -31.59 2.04 19.36
CA VAL A 64 -32.34 0.81 19.06
C VAL A 64 -33.13 0.26 20.25
N GLY A 65 -33.02 0.88 21.42
CA GLY A 65 -33.70 0.41 22.63
C GLY A 65 -33.34 -1.03 23.00
N MET A 66 -34.33 -1.78 23.46
CA MET A 66 -34.17 -3.16 23.92
C MET A 66 -33.82 -4.15 22.79
N GLU A 67 -33.99 -3.78 21.52
CA GLU A 67 -33.60 -4.62 20.37
C GLU A 67 -32.11 -5.01 20.43
N MET A 68 -31.27 -4.20 21.09
CA MET A 68 -29.86 -4.55 21.27
C MET A 68 -29.61 -5.81 22.10
N PHE A 69 -30.62 -6.29 22.83
CA PHE A 69 -30.57 -7.49 23.66
C PHE A 69 -31.26 -8.69 23.01
N GLU A 70 -31.78 -8.58 21.79
CA GLU A 70 -32.40 -9.71 21.07
C GLU A 70 -31.35 -10.67 20.48
N ASP A 71 -31.71 -11.94 20.32
CA ASP A 71 -30.81 -12.97 19.77
C ASP A 71 -30.50 -12.68 18.29
N GLY A 72 -29.21 -12.56 17.97
CA GLY A 72 -28.76 -12.24 16.60
C GLY A 72 -28.64 -10.76 16.27
N PHE A 73 -28.82 -9.86 17.24
CA PHE A 73 -28.59 -8.43 17.06
C PHE A 73 -27.12 -8.11 16.70
N SER A 74 -26.90 -7.29 15.66
CA SER A 74 -25.56 -6.84 15.25
C SER A 74 -25.53 -5.34 14.94
N PRO A 75 -24.65 -4.54 15.59
CA PRO A 75 -24.60 -3.09 15.41
C PRO A 75 -24.24 -2.62 13.98
N ARG A 76 -23.76 -3.53 13.11
CA ARG A 76 -23.39 -3.22 11.71
C ARG A 76 -24.59 -2.99 10.80
N LYS A 77 -25.78 -3.49 11.13
CA LYS A 77 -27.02 -3.28 10.35
C LYS A 77 -27.54 -1.83 10.41
N LEU A 78 -27.18 -1.05 11.43
CA LEU A 78 -27.70 0.32 11.61
C LEU A 78 -27.05 1.38 10.71
N ARG A 79 -25.93 1.07 10.05
CA ARG A 79 -25.27 2.00 9.12
C ARG A 79 -25.85 1.93 7.70
N SER A 80 -26.66 0.91 7.37
CA SER A 80 -27.24 0.75 6.02
C SER A 80 -28.53 1.54 5.79
N ASP A 81 -29.22 2.01 6.84
CA ASP A 81 -30.59 2.55 6.68
C ASP A 81 -30.68 4.01 6.24
N LYS A 82 -29.56 4.74 6.12
CA LYS A 82 -29.57 6.15 5.67
C LYS A 82 -29.29 6.36 4.18
N ALA A 83 -29.17 5.29 3.40
CA ALA A 83 -28.87 5.39 1.98
C ALA A 83 -29.63 4.34 1.15
N GLN A 84 -30.95 4.32 1.23
CA GLN A 84 -31.78 3.53 0.31
C GLN A 84 -33.09 4.26 0.01
N THR A 85 -33.03 5.12 -1.01
CA THR A 85 -34.15 5.25 -1.95
C THR A 85 -33.82 4.31 -3.11
N THR A 86 -34.48 3.14 -3.09
CA THR A 86 -34.70 2.18 -4.19
C THR A 86 -33.54 1.94 -5.18
N ALA A 87 -32.73 0.93 -4.90
CA ALA A 87 -32.05 0.16 -5.94
C ALA A 87 -32.18 -1.34 -5.60
N SER A 88 -32.78 -2.09 -6.52
CA SER A 88 -32.95 -3.55 -6.48
C SER A 88 -31.63 -4.26 -6.16
N VAL A 89 -31.62 -5.10 -5.12
CA VAL A 89 -30.50 -6.00 -4.83
C VAL A 89 -30.47 -7.07 -5.92
N GLN A 90 -29.52 -6.97 -6.85
CA GLN A 90 -29.24 -8.07 -7.76
C GLN A 90 -28.54 -9.21 -6.99
N PRO A 91 -28.91 -10.47 -7.25
CA PRO A 91 -28.28 -11.63 -6.63
C PRO A 91 -26.80 -11.72 -7.04
N LEU A 92 -25.96 -12.29 -6.15
CA LEU A 92 -24.51 -12.43 -6.37
C LEU A 92 -24.19 -13.23 -7.64
N LEU A 93 -24.98 -14.24 -7.95
CA LEU A 93 -24.90 -15.08 -9.15
C LEU A 93 -26.27 -15.15 -9.83
N THR A 94 -26.30 -15.20 -11.16
CA THR A 94 -27.50 -15.62 -11.90
C THR A 94 -27.71 -17.14 -11.74
N ALA A 95 -28.94 -17.62 -11.97
CA ALA A 95 -29.25 -19.06 -11.89
C ALA A 95 -28.39 -19.89 -12.87
N GLN A 96 -28.05 -19.33 -14.03
CA GLN A 96 -27.21 -19.99 -15.04
C GLN A 96 -25.73 -20.07 -14.61
N GLU A 97 -25.21 -19.02 -13.98
CA GLU A 97 -23.82 -19.01 -13.47
C GLU A 97 -23.64 -19.94 -12.27
N LEU A 98 -24.64 -20.02 -11.40
CA LEU A 98 -24.63 -20.93 -10.25
C LEU A 98 -24.60 -22.39 -10.71
N GLU A 99 -25.39 -22.74 -11.73
CA GLU A 99 -25.37 -24.08 -12.32
C GLU A 99 -24.02 -24.39 -13.00
N THR A 100 -23.48 -23.44 -13.77
CA THR A 100 -22.17 -23.60 -14.43
C THR A 100 -21.05 -23.88 -13.42
N LEU A 101 -21.08 -23.21 -12.27
CA LEU A 101 -20.09 -23.41 -11.20
C LEU A 101 -20.26 -24.74 -10.48
N ARG A 102 -21.49 -25.27 -10.37
CA ARG A 102 -21.74 -26.61 -9.84
C ARG A 102 -21.24 -27.70 -10.78
N ASP A 103 -21.53 -27.58 -12.08
CA ASP A 103 -21.03 -28.50 -13.11
C ASP A 103 -19.49 -28.53 -13.16
N LEU A 104 -18.84 -27.38 -12.91
CA LEU A 104 -17.37 -27.30 -12.81
C LEU A 104 -16.82 -28.01 -11.57
N LEU A 105 -17.52 -27.98 -10.42
CA LEU A 105 -17.10 -28.69 -9.21
C LEU A 105 -17.14 -30.22 -9.35
N GLU A 106 -17.91 -30.75 -10.30
CA GLU A 106 -17.95 -32.18 -10.62
C GLU A 106 -16.77 -32.63 -11.51
N GLN A 107 -16.01 -31.69 -12.08
CA GLN A 107 -14.84 -31.97 -12.91
C GLN A 107 -13.54 -32.02 -12.08
N ASP A 108 -12.49 -32.60 -12.67
CA ASP A 108 -11.16 -32.59 -12.06
C ASP A 108 -10.51 -31.21 -12.24
N LEU A 109 -10.55 -30.40 -11.17
CA LEU A 109 -10.04 -29.04 -11.13
C LEU A 109 -8.86 -28.93 -10.15
N PRO A 110 -7.87 -28.05 -10.43
CA PRO A 110 -6.85 -27.71 -9.45
C PRO A 110 -7.45 -27.20 -8.14
N ASP A 111 -6.87 -27.58 -7.01
CA ASP A 111 -7.42 -27.35 -5.66
C ASP A 111 -7.72 -25.88 -5.36
N ASP A 112 -6.90 -24.96 -5.90
CA ASP A 112 -7.11 -23.52 -5.76
C ASP A 112 -8.34 -23.03 -6.52
N LEU A 113 -8.61 -23.54 -7.74
CA LEU A 113 -9.80 -23.18 -8.50
C LEU A 113 -11.06 -23.77 -7.84
N ARG A 114 -10.99 -25.03 -7.40
CA ARG A 114 -12.06 -25.70 -6.64
C ARG A 114 -12.41 -24.91 -5.38
N THR A 115 -11.41 -24.52 -4.59
CA THR A 115 -11.54 -23.68 -3.39
C THR A 115 -12.25 -22.37 -3.69
N ARG A 116 -11.88 -21.66 -4.76
CA ARG A 116 -12.51 -20.39 -5.13
C ARG A 116 -13.97 -20.57 -5.56
N ILE A 117 -14.26 -21.58 -6.37
CA ILE A 117 -15.63 -21.87 -6.82
C ILE A 117 -16.52 -22.21 -5.63
N THR A 118 -16.05 -23.06 -4.70
CA THR A 118 -16.78 -23.43 -3.48
C THR A 118 -17.11 -22.21 -2.61
N ILE A 119 -16.19 -21.25 -2.49
CA ILE A 119 -16.43 -20.01 -1.73
C ILE A 119 -17.56 -19.18 -2.35
N ILE A 120 -17.55 -18.99 -3.67
CA ILE A 120 -18.53 -18.13 -4.36
C ILE A 120 -19.91 -18.79 -4.40
N VAL A 121 -19.99 -20.09 -4.67
CA VAL A 121 -21.24 -20.86 -4.58
C VAL A 121 -21.82 -20.78 -3.16
N SER A 122 -20.99 -20.98 -2.13
CA SER A 122 -21.44 -20.91 -0.73
C SER A 122 -21.94 -19.52 -0.34
N TYR A 123 -21.35 -18.45 -0.89
CA TYR A 123 -21.86 -17.09 -0.69
C TYR A 123 -23.18 -16.81 -1.40
N ALA A 124 -23.38 -17.36 -2.61
CA ALA A 124 -24.65 -17.25 -3.32
C ALA A 124 -25.76 -18.07 -2.66
N GLU A 125 -25.41 -19.16 -1.98
CA GLU A 125 -26.32 -19.96 -1.14
C GLU A 125 -26.59 -19.32 0.24
N GLY A 126 -26.02 -18.15 0.51
CA GLY A 126 -26.30 -17.37 1.73
C GLY A 126 -25.55 -17.83 2.98
N ARG A 127 -24.53 -18.69 2.84
CA ARG A 127 -23.72 -19.14 3.97
C ARG A 127 -22.86 -17.99 4.52
N ASP A 128 -22.65 -17.98 5.83
CA ASP A 128 -21.86 -16.94 6.47
C ASP A 128 -20.35 -17.16 6.25
N THR A 129 -19.58 -16.07 6.30
CA THR A 129 -18.15 -16.09 6.00
C THR A 129 -17.34 -17.03 6.90
N ARG A 130 -17.76 -17.24 8.15
CA ARG A 130 -17.00 -18.06 9.11
C ARG A 130 -17.19 -19.54 8.81
N SER A 131 -18.43 -19.97 8.54
CA SER A 131 -18.70 -21.35 8.08
C SER A 131 -17.96 -21.66 6.77
N ILE A 132 -17.97 -20.75 5.79
CA ILE A 132 -17.24 -20.95 4.52
C ILE A 132 -15.72 -21.03 4.75
N ALA A 133 -15.19 -20.22 5.66
CA ALA A 133 -13.77 -20.20 5.99
C ALA A 133 -13.31 -21.53 6.62
N GLU A 134 -14.12 -22.08 7.52
CA GLU A 134 -13.86 -23.37 8.18
C GLU A 134 -13.95 -24.54 7.17
N ASP A 135 -14.97 -24.57 6.31
CA ASP A 135 -15.18 -25.63 5.32
C ASP A 135 -14.06 -25.69 4.27
N VAL A 136 -13.50 -24.53 3.88
CA VAL A 136 -12.49 -24.42 2.82
C VAL A 136 -11.05 -24.30 3.37
N GLY A 137 -10.88 -24.34 4.70
CA GLY A 137 -9.57 -24.29 5.36
C GLY A 137 -8.84 -22.94 5.20
N LEU A 138 -9.58 -21.84 5.07
CA LEU A 138 -9.04 -20.48 4.88
C LEU A 138 -9.40 -19.55 6.05
N SER A 139 -8.71 -18.42 6.17
CA SER A 139 -9.12 -17.39 7.13
C SER A 139 -10.36 -16.62 6.64
N ALA A 140 -11.21 -16.18 7.57
CA ALA A 140 -12.40 -15.37 7.25
C ALA A 140 -12.08 -14.10 6.42
N SER A 141 -10.86 -13.58 6.51
CA SER A 141 -10.39 -12.46 5.70
C SER A 141 -10.09 -12.87 4.25
N ARG A 142 -9.53 -14.06 4.03
CA ARG A 142 -9.26 -14.63 2.70
C ARG A 142 -10.53 -15.10 2.00
N THR A 143 -11.51 -15.59 2.76
CA THR A 143 -12.87 -15.89 2.27
C THR A 143 -13.59 -14.62 1.79
N ARG A 144 -13.54 -13.53 2.56
CA ARG A 144 -14.09 -12.21 2.14
C ARG A 144 -13.35 -11.61 0.95
N TYR A 145 -12.05 -11.86 0.85
CA TYR A 145 -11.24 -11.41 -0.27
C TYR A 145 -11.76 -12.02 -1.58
N TRP A 146 -12.00 -13.34 -1.62
CA TRP A 146 -12.51 -14.01 -2.81
C TRP A 146 -13.90 -13.54 -3.21
N ARG A 147 -14.80 -13.29 -2.26
CA ARG A 147 -16.09 -12.66 -2.54
C ARG A 147 -15.94 -11.28 -3.21
N LYS A 148 -15.06 -10.43 -2.67
CA LYS A 148 -14.81 -9.11 -3.25
C LYS A 148 -14.11 -9.17 -4.61
N ALA A 149 -13.26 -10.17 -4.83
CA ALA A 149 -12.64 -10.41 -6.13
C ALA A 149 -13.70 -10.82 -7.16
N PHE A 150 -14.64 -11.70 -6.79
CA PHE A 150 -15.77 -12.06 -7.65
C PHE A 150 -16.71 -10.89 -7.93
N GLU A 151 -17.01 -10.04 -6.94
CA GLU A 151 -17.80 -8.81 -7.14
C GLU A 151 -17.14 -7.82 -8.12
N ARG A 152 -15.82 -7.93 -8.34
CA ARG A 152 -15.04 -7.09 -9.28
C ARG A 152 -14.89 -7.73 -10.66
N GLU A 153 -14.65 -9.04 -10.72
CA GLU A 153 -14.21 -9.76 -11.93
C GLU A 153 -15.28 -10.70 -12.50
N GLY A 154 -16.35 -10.99 -11.75
CA GLY A 154 -17.42 -11.91 -12.16
C GLY A 154 -16.90 -13.31 -12.51
N MET A 155 -17.56 -13.98 -13.46
CA MET A 155 -17.19 -15.33 -13.91
C MET A 155 -15.81 -15.42 -14.57
N THR A 156 -15.20 -14.28 -14.96
CA THR A 156 -13.84 -14.27 -15.53
C THR A 156 -12.78 -14.71 -14.52
N MET A 157 -13.08 -14.65 -13.21
CA MET A 157 -12.18 -15.14 -12.16
C MET A 157 -11.93 -16.66 -12.25
N PHE A 158 -12.79 -17.40 -12.97
CA PHE A 158 -12.72 -18.85 -13.10
C PHE A 158 -12.25 -19.33 -14.49
N SER A 159 -11.96 -18.42 -15.42
CA SER A 159 -11.54 -18.79 -16.77
C SER A 159 -10.09 -19.29 -16.79
N MET A 160 -9.91 -20.61 -16.88
CA MET A 160 -8.67 -21.24 -17.34
C MET A 160 -8.48 -20.92 -18.83
N HIS A 161 -7.30 -20.45 -19.24
CA HIS A 161 -6.91 -20.50 -20.65
C HIS A 161 -6.84 -21.98 -21.08
N GLY A 162 -7.91 -22.48 -21.68
CA GLY A 162 -7.94 -23.80 -22.30
C GLY A 162 -8.99 -24.79 -21.79
N VAL A 163 -10.27 -24.42 -21.70
CA VAL A 163 -11.40 -25.34 -21.92
C VAL A 163 -12.53 -24.55 -22.58
N THR A 164 -12.95 -25.02 -23.76
CA THR A 164 -13.98 -24.42 -24.63
C THR A 164 -15.38 -24.50 -24.03
N SER A 165 -16.17 -23.44 -24.18
CA SER A 165 -17.63 -23.48 -24.06
C SER A 165 -18.22 -24.25 -25.26
N PRO A 166 -19.15 -25.21 -25.07
CA PRO A 166 -19.85 -25.87 -26.17
C PRO A 166 -21.10 -25.07 -26.54
N ALA A 167 -21.14 -24.54 -27.78
CA ALA A 167 -22.35 -24.39 -28.60
C ALA A 167 -22.07 -23.52 -29.85
N SER A 168 -21.47 -24.11 -30.89
CA SER A 168 -22.01 -23.99 -32.24
C SER A 168 -21.34 -25.01 -33.15
N SER A 169 -22.12 -26.00 -33.52
CA SER A 169 -21.82 -27.08 -34.44
C SER A 169 -21.77 -26.59 -35.89
N ILE A 170 -20.59 -26.63 -36.53
CA ILE A 170 -20.44 -26.88 -37.97
C ILE A 170 -19.11 -27.65 -38.21
N HIS A 171 -19.20 -28.97 -38.41
CA HIS A 171 -18.28 -29.74 -39.27
C HIS A 171 -18.89 -29.77 -40.69
N PRO A 172 -18.16 -30.03 -41.79
CA PRO A 172 -17.04 -30.99 -41.95
C PRO A 172 -15.85 -30.33 -42.73
N ASP A 173 -14.74 -30.92 -43.16
CA ASP A 173 -14.33 -32.30 -43.44
C ASP A 173 -12.79 -32.34 -43.66
N GLN A 174 -12.18 -33.48 -43.28
CA GLN A 174 -11.06 -34.20 -43.90
C GLN A 174 -9.58 -33.69 -43.99
N ASP A 175 -8.72 -34.59 -43.50
CA ASP A 175 -7.47 -35.11 -44.10
C ASP A 175 -6.12 -34.41 -43.89
N ARG A 176 -5.33 -34.88 -42.89
CA ARG A 176 -4.26 -35.91 -43.04
C ARG A 176 -3.26 -35.90 -41.86
N ALA A 177 -2.81 -37.11 -41.51
CA ALA A 177 -1.82 -37.43 -40.49
C ALA A 177 -0.36 -37.43 -41.06
N PRO A 178 0.67 -37.93 -40.34
CA PRO A 178 1.67 -37.14 -39.63
C PRO A 178 3.10 -37.33 -40.18
N VAL A 179 4.07 -36.49 -39.79
CA VAL A 179 5.50 -36.81 -40.01
C VAL A 179 6.34 -36.48 -38.77
N SER A 180 7.18 -37.45 -38.43
CA SER A 180 8.12 -37.53 -37.33
C SER A 180 9.43 -36.76 -37.56
N VAL A 181 10.01 -36.28 -36.45
CA VAL A 181 11.42 -36.40 -36.02
C VAL A 181 12.52 -36.05 -37.03
N LEU A 182 13.38 -35.09 -36.66
CA LEU A 182 14.84 -35.27 -36.70
C LEU A 182 15.51 -34.46 -35.56
N GLN A 183 16.32 -35.18 -34.79
CA GLN A 183 17.24 -34.74 -33.75
C GLN A 183 18.60 -34.30 -34.35
N ASP A 184 19.40 -33.71 -33.44
CA ASP A 184 20.87 -33.59 -33.40
C ASP A 184 21.54 -32.37 -34.06
N ALA A 185 22.11 -31.50 -33.23
CA ALA A 185 23.56 -31.55 -32.92
C ALA A 185 23.95 -30.56 -31.79
N SER A 186 24.74 -31.08 -30.85
CA SER A 186 25.64 -30.41 -29.88
C SER A 186 26.52 -29.31 -30.53
N GLY A 187 27.17 -28.38 -29.83
CA GLY A 187 27.44 -28.11 -28.42
C GLY A 187 28.61 -27.09 -28.36
N SER A 188 28.84 -26.45 -27.22
CA SER A 188 30.17 -26.16 -26.62
C SER A 188 30.13 -25.01 -25.60
N ASP A 189 30.93 -25.22 -24.57
CA ASP A 189 31.19 -24.40 -23.40
C ASP A 189 31.75 -23.01 -23.70
N ALA A 190 31.43 -22.04 -22.82
CA ALA A 190 32.37 -20.99 -22.45
C ALA A 190 31.94 -20.31 -21.12
N GLU A 191 32.44 -20.87 -20.02
CA GLU A 191 32.75 -20.15 -18.78
C GLU A 191 33.74 -19.01 -19.09
N GLN A 192 33.46 -17.78 -18.64
CA GLN A 192 34.51 -16.79 -18.34
C GLN A 192 34.00 -15.66 -17.44
N ALA A 193 34.47 -15.71 -16.19
CA ALA A 193 34.61 -14.57 -15.28
C ALA A 193 35.66 -13.57 -15.80
N VAL A 194 35.54 -12.28 -15.46
CA VAL A 194 36.42 -11.37 -14.64
C VAL A 194 36.07 -9.89 -14.98
N PRO A 195 36.54 -8.82 -14.28
CA PRO A 195 36.91 -8.62 -12.86
C PRO A 195 36.39 -7.28 -12.25
N ASP A 196 36.61 -7.14 -10.93
CA ASP A 196 36.75 -5.87 -10.19
C ASP A 196 37.85 -4.96 -10.78
N MET A 197 37.61 -3.64 -10.79
CA MET A 197 38.64 -2.60 -10.85
C MET A 197 38.25 -1.38 -10.01
N ASP A 198 38.81 -1.32 -8.80
CA ASP A 198 39.14 -0.08 -8.11
C ASP A 198 40.32 0.60 -8.81
N ALA A 199 40.27 1.93 -8.95
CA ALA A 199 41.46 2.75 -9.19
C ALA A 199 41.30 4.14 -8.54
N GLU A 200 42.08 4.33 -7.49
CA GLU A 200 42.42 5.60 -6.84
C GLU A 200 43.06 6.59 -7.81
N SER A 201 42.81 7.89 -7.60
CA SER A 201 43.79 8.93 -7.91
C SER A 201 43.70 10.07 -6.89
N ASP A 202 44.81 10.30 -6.22
CA ASP A 202 45.05 11.19 -5.08
C ASP A 202 45.50 12.60 -5.54
N GLU A 203 44.78 13.63 -5.05
CA GLU A 203 45.17 14.97 -4.54
C GLU A 203 46.21 15.91 -5.25
N PRO A 204 46.11 17.26 -5.08
CA PRO A 204 46.49 17.88 -3.81
C PRO A 204 45.63 19.04 -3.26
N LYS A 205 45.63 19.08 -1.93
CA LYS A 205 45.09 20.07 -0.99
C LYS A 205 45.50 21.53 -1.27
N ARG A 206 44.52 22.44 -1.17
CA ARG A 206 44.73 23.78 -0.61
C ARG A 206 43.78 24.01 0.56
N THR A 207 44.40 24.28 1.69
CA THR A 207 43.81 24.57 2.99
C THR A 207 43.16 25.95 3.02
N SER A 208 41.88 26.03 3.38
CA SER A 208 41.36 27.13 4.20
C SER A 208 39.99 26.75 4.78
N ARG A 209 40.00 26.23 6.02
CA ARG A 209 39.14 26.62 7.14
C ARG A 209 37.77 27.26 6.80
N ALA A 210 36.98 26.59 5.96
CA ALA A 210 35.56 26.83 5.69
C ALA A 210 34.75 25.52 5.77
N ALA A 211 35.28 24.54 6.51
CA ALA A 211 34.55 23.34 6.91
C ALA A 211 33.64 23.69 8.10
N THR A 212 32.54 24.38 7.82
CA THR A 212 31.45 24.57 8.79
C THR A 212 30.15 24.08 8.16
N ALA A 213 29.65 22.97 8.72
CA ALA A 213 28.33 22.37 8.49
C ALA A 213 28.05 21.77 7.09
N ALA A 214 28.57 20.56 6.83
CA ALA A 214 27.83 19.63 5.98
C ALA A 214 26.44 19.40 6.63
N LYS A 215 25.37 19.89 6.01
CA LYS A 215 23.97 19.71 6.46
C LYS A 215 23.77 18.25 6.88
N LYS A 216 23.57 18.00 8.18
CA LYS A 216 23.19 16.65 8.66
C LYS A 216 21.89 16.26 7.98
N LYS A 217 21.89 15.20 7.17
CA LYS A 217 20.69 14.58 6.58
C LYS A 217 19.89 13.78 7.62
N SER A 218 19.81 14.26 8.85
CA SER A 218 19.09 13.60 9.94
C SER A 218 18.24 14.60 10.72
N PRO A 219 17.13 14.16 11.34
CA PRO A 219 16.22 15.06 12.04
C PRO A 219 16.80 15.72 13.30
N GLY A 220 17.92 15.20 13.83
CA GLY A 220 18.51 15.68 15.07
C GLY A 220 17.73 15.21 16.31
N LEU A 221 17.23 13.98 16.29
CA LEU A 221 16.52 13.40 17.42
C LEU A 221 17.46 13.18 18.61
N GLN A 222 16.94 13.37 19.81
CA GLN A 222 17.58 13.03 21.08
C GLN A 222 16.74 11.97 21.78
N ILE A 223 17.38 11.04 22.50
CA ILE A 223 16.70 9.95 23.21
C ILE A 223 15.63 10.50 24.17
N SER A 224 15.87 11.66 24.77
CA SER A 224 14.98 12.35 25.71
C SER A 224 13.84 13.14 25.06
N ASP A 225 13.76 13.23 23.73
CA ASP A 225 12.68 13.95 23.06
C ASP A 225 11.33 13.31 23.40
N SER A 226 10.29 14.14 23.56
CA SER A 226 8.92 13.66 23.60
C SER A 226 8.51 13.11 22.23
N PHE A 227 7.48 12.26 22.20
CA PHE A 227 7.00 11.68 20.94
C PHE A 227 6.54 12.75 19.94
N THR A 228 5.90 13.82 20.44
CA THR A 228 5.45 14.95 19.62
C THR A 228 6.61 15.77 19.08
N GLU A 229 7.63 16.08 19.89
CA GLU A 229 8.80 16.85 19.43
C GLU A 229 9.63 16.06 18.42
N ALA A 230 9.79 14.75 18.61
CA ALA A 230 10.42 13.89 17.63
C ALA A 230 9.68 13.93 16.27
N GLY A 231 8.35 13.84 16.31
CA GLY A 231 7.50 13.99 15.12
C GLY A 231 7.70 15.33 14.42
N ARG A 232 7.75 16.44 15.17
CA ARG A 232 7.99 17.79 14.61
C ARG A 232 9.36 17.90 13.95
N LYS A 233 10.43 17.41 14.60
CA LYS A 233 11.79 17.43 14.04
C LYS A 233 11.88 16.68 12.71
N VAL A 234 11.23 15.50 12.61
CA VAL A 234 11.15 14.72 11.37
C VAL A 234 10.37 15.47 10.29
N LEU A 235 9.23 16.07 10.64
CA LEU A 235 8.44 16.87 9.70
C LEU A 235 9.22 18.09 9.22
N ARG A 236 9.93 18.79 10.11
CA ARG A 236 10.75 19.97 9.79
C ARG A 236 11.86 19.66 8.79
N LEU A 237 12.58 18.55 8.98
CA LEU A 237 13.62 18.12 8.04
C LEU A 237 13.07 18.04 6.59
N HIS A 238 11.93 17.36 6.42
CA HIS A 238 11.36 17.16 5.10
C HIS A 238 10.59 18.37 4.58
N PHE A 239 10.06 19.21 5.46
CA PHE A 239 9.45 20.47 5.05
C PHE A 239 10.49 21.42 4.46
N ASN A 240 11.64 21.56 5.12
CA ASN A 240 12.74 22.37 4.62
C ASN A 240 13.24 21.89 3.26
N GLU A 241 13.39 20.58 3.06
CA GLU A 241 13.73 20.00 1.75
C GLU A 241 12.66 20.34 0.70
N MET A 242 11.37 20.22 1.03
CA MET A 242 10.30 20.55 0.10
C MET A 242 10.35 22.03 -0.32
N LEU A 243 10.57 22.95 0.63
CA LEU A 243 10.68 24.39 0.34
C LEU A 243 11.93 24.72 -0.48
N GLU A 244 13.09 24.14 -0.13
CA GLU A 244 14.35 24.33 -0.84
C GLU A 244 14.23 23.90 -2.31
N GLN A 245 13.62 22.75 -2.58
CA GLN A 245 13.40 22.29 -3.95
C GLN A 245 12.31 23.09 -4.68
N GLY A 246 11.25 23.51 -3.99
CA GLY A 246 10.18 24.32 -4.58
C GLY A 246 10.62 25.74 -5.01
N GLN A 247 11.68 26.26 -4.42
CA GLN A 247 12.28 27.56 -4.74
C GLN A 247 13.49 27.46 -5.69
N SER A 248 13.87 26.25 -6.10
CA SER A 248 15.00 26.02 -6.99
C SER A 248 14.76 26.63 -8.38
N SER A 249 15.76 27.31 -8.93
CA SER A 249 15.75 27.79 -10.32
C SER A 249 15.61 26.64 -11.33
N ASP A 250 16.01 25.43 -10.93
CA ASP A 250 16.08 24.27 -11.80
C ASP A 250 14.81 23.43 -11.76
N LEU A 251 13.75 23.89 -11.09
CA LEU A 251 12.49 23.14 -10.92
C LEU A 251 11.86 22.67 -12.25
N GLY A 252 12.03 23.44 -13.33
CA GLY A 252 11.52 23.07 -14.66
C GLY A 252 12.49 22.28 -15.53
N SER A 253 13.79 22.47 -15.33
CA SER A 253 14.87 21.95 -16.19
C SER A 253 15.49 20.66 -15.67
N ASP A 254 15.52 20.45 -14.35
CA ASP A 254 16.06 19.26 -13.72
C ASP A 254 14.93 18.41 -13.10
N PRO A 255 14.60 17.24 -13.70
CA PRO A 255 13.61 16.30 -13.16
C PRO A 255 13.90 15.86 -11.71
N GLU A 256 15.16 15.91 -11.27
CA GLU A 256 15.55 15.50 -9.92
C GLU A 256 15.07 16.50 -8.86
N VAL A 257 14.90 17.79 -9.20
CA VAL A 257 14.31 18.78 -8.28
C VAL A 257 12.86 18.41 -7.94
N VAL A 258 12.04 18.14 -8.96
CA VAL A 258 10.64 17.67 -8.78
C VAL A 258 10.63 16.34 -8.03
N HIS A 259 11.56 15.43 -8.34
CA HIS A 259 11.70 14.16 -7.63
C HIS A 259 11.95 14.35 -6.13
N ARG A 260 12.95 15.15 -5.75
CA ARG A 260 13.31 15.42 -4.36
C ARG A 260 12.17 16.09 -3.60
N MET A 261 11.51 17.08 -4.20
CA MET A 261 10.33 17.74 -3.59
C MET A 261 9.19 16.74 -3.35
N ARG A 262 8.94 15.84 -4.31
CA ARG A 262 7.92 14.77 -4.18
C ARG A 262 8.29 13.77 -3.09
N VAL A 263 9.56 13.39 -3.00
CA VAL A 263 10.08 12.50 -1.95
C VAL A 263 9.88 13.14 -0.58
N ALA A 264 10.24 14.41 -0.41
CA ALA A 264 10.07 15.17 0.82
C ALA A 264 8.60 15.23 1.26
N THR A 265 7.71 15.56 0.33
CA THR A 265 6.24 15.58 0.55
C THR A 265 5.71 14.22 1.00
N ARG A 266 6.15 13.15 0.34
CA ARG A 266 5.77 11.78 0.65
C ARG A 266 6.29 11.34 2.02
N ARG A 267 7.51 11.72 2.38
CA ARG A 267 8.10 11.44 3.69
C ARG A 267 7.32 12.15 4.80
N MET A 268 6.94 13.42 4.64
CA MET A 268 6.05 14.09 5.61
C MET A 268 4.71 13.37 5.81
N ARG A 269 4.08 12.90 4.73
CA ARG A 269 2.83 12.11 4.82
C ARG A 269 3.02 10.80 5.59
N SER A 270 4.14 10.13 5.39
CA SER A 270 4.49 8.91 6.13
C SER A 270 4.87 9.20 7.57
N ALA A 271 5.52 10.33 7.87
CA ALA A 271 5.81 10.74 9.24
C ALA A 271 4.49 10.92 10.03
N PHE A 272 3.45 11.50 9.44
CA PHE A 272 2.12 11.55 10.08
C PHE A 272 1.45 10.17 10.32
N GLU A 273 1.92 9.11 9.67
CA GLU A 273 1.48 7.73 9.95
C GLU A 273 2.30 7.10 11.07
N VAL A 274 3.61 7.32 11.10
CA VAL A 274 4.50 6.83 12.17
C VAL A 274 4.21 7.54 13.50
N PHE A 275 4.07 8.86 13.45
CA PHE A 275 3.76 9.72 14.60
C PHE A 275 2.26 9.99 14.73
N HIS A 276 1.42 9.00 14.38
CA HIS A 276 -0.03 9.15 14.40
C HIS A 276 -0.53 9.60 15.77
N ASP A 277 -0.09 8.94 16.84
CA ASP A 277 -0.54 9.21 18.21
C ASP A 277 0.17 10.39 18.86
N ALA A 278 1.06 11.08 18.14
CA ALA A 278 1.79 12.25 18.62
C ALA A 278 1.02 13.57 18.40
N PHE A 279 0.06 13.57 17.47
CA PHE A 279 -0.67 14.76 17.03
C PHE A 279 -2.17 14.52 17.07
N THR A 280 -2.97 15.56 17.32
CA THR A 280 -4.43 15.40 17.33
C THR A 280 -4.97 15.06 15.94
N ASP A 281 -6.12 14.37 15.88
CA ASP A 281 -6.85 14.09 14.63
C ASP A 281 -7.08 15.34 13.78
N LYS A 282 -7.38 16.47 14.44
CA LYS A 282 -7.60 17.77 13.79
C LYS A 282 -6.32 18.26 13.11
N THR A 283 -5.20 18.24 13.82
CA THR A 283 -3.87 18.59 13.30
C THR A 283 -3.50 17.72 12.10
N ARG A 284 -3.60 16.39 12.25
CA ARG A 284 -3.24 15.45 11.17
C ARG A 284 -4.09 15.66 9.92
N LYS A 285 -5.41 15.82 10.06
CA LYS A 285 -6.31 16.07 8.92
C LYS A 285 -6.03 17.41 8.25
N LYS A 286 -5.76 18.46 9.03
CA LYS A 286 -5.44 19.80 8.53
C LYS A 286 -4.27 19.77 7.55
N TYR A 287 -3.17 19.08 7.91
CA TYR A 287 -1.94 19.12 7.11
C TYR A 287 -1.77 17.95 6.12
N ARG A 288 -2.39 16.79 6.35
CA ARG A 288 -2.33 15.68 5.38
C ARG A 288 -3.04 16.00 4.06
N LYS A 289 -4.09 16.85 4.07
CA LYS A 289 -4.82 17.21 2.84
C LYS A 289 -3.96 18.07 1.91
N PRO A 290 -3.38 19.21 2.32
CA PRO A 290 -2.45 19.98 1.49
C PRO A 290 -1.27 19.15 1.00
N LEU A 291 -0.59 18.39 1.88
CA LEU A 291 0.51 17.51 1.48
C LEU A 291 0.11 16.48 0.42
N ARG A 292 -1.13 15.99 0.44
CA ARG A 292 -1.66 15.11 -0.60
C ARG A 292 -1.87 15.87 -1.92
N ASN A 293 -2.36 17.10 -1.87
CA ASN A 293 -2.55 17.95 -3.05
C ASN A 293 -1.19 18.27 -3.69
N THR A 294 -0.21 18.72 -2.90
CA THR A 294 1.18 18.94 -3.34
C THR A 294 1.77 17.68 -3.96
N GLY A 295 1.61 16.54 -3.31
CA GLY A 295 2.11 15.26 -3.83
C GLY A 295 1.44 14.79 -5.12
N ARG A 296 0.19 15.21 -5.39
CA ARG A 296 -0.51 14.92 -6.66
C ARG A 296 -0.01 15.82 -7.79
N ALA A 297 0.13 17.12 -7.53
CA ALA A 297 0.68 18.06 -8.51
C ALA A 297 2.10 17.66 -8.94
N LEU A 298 2.97 17.35 -7.97
CA LEU A 298 4.32 16.84 -8.24
C LEU A 298 4.32 15.46 -8.93
N GLY A 299 3.30 14.64 -8.63
CA GLY A 299 3.14 13.32 -9.22
C GLY A 299 2.91 13.38 -10.72
N ALA A 300 2.00 14.25 -11.17
CA ALA A 300 1.65 14.39 -12.58
C ALA A 300 2.85 14.76 -13.49
N VAL A 301 3.82 15.50 -12.96
CA VAL A 301 5.08 15.82 -13.68
C VAL A 301 6.05 14.64 -13.58
N ARG A 302 6.34 14.17 -12.36
CA ARG A 302 7.40 13.17 -12.13
C ARG A 302 7.07 11.80 -12.73
N ASP A 303 5.79 11.43 -12.81
CA ASP A 303 5.39 10.17 -13.44
C ASP A 303 5.81 10.18 -14.93
N LEU A 304 5.60 11.30 -15.65
CA LEU A 304 6.06 11.46 -17.03
C LEU A 304 7.60 11.52 -17.14
N ASP A 305 8.29 12.20 -16.22
CA ASP A 305 9.75 12.21 -16.18
C ASP A 305 10.35 10.80 -16.09
N VAL A 306 9.77 9.94 -15.26
CA VAL A 306 10.23 8.53 -15.11
C VAL A 306 9.99 7.76 -16.40
N LEU A 307 8.80 7.91 -17.01
CA LEU A 307 8.45 7.21 -18.23
C LEU A 307 9.35 7.61 -19.41
N MET A 308 9.56 8.92 -19.60
CA MET A 308 10.45 9.43 -20.64
C MET A 308 11.88 8.95 -20.43
N MET A 309 12.40 8.96 -19.18
CA MET A 309 13.74 8.46 -18.86
C MET A 309 13.93 7.01 -19.31
N HIS A 310 13.03 6.10 -18.91
CA HIS A 310 13.13 4.69 -19.30
C HIS A 310 13.01 4.46 -20.80
N MET A 311 12.18 5.25 -21.49
CA MET A 311 12.04 5.14 -22.93
C MET A 311 13.27 5.64 -23.69
N HIS A 312 13.87 6.74 -23.25
CA HIS A 312 15.12 7.22 -23.83
C HIS A 312 16.26 6.21 -23.61
N GLU A 313 16.39 5.67 -22.40
CA GLU A 313 17.38 4.63 -22.08
C GLU A 313 17.26 3.42 -23.01
N TYR A 314 16.03 2.98 -23.30
CA TYR A 314 15.80 1.88 -24.23
C TYR A 314 16.06 2.27 -25.69
N ALA A 315 15.56 3.43 -26.13
CA ALA A 315 15.70 3.89 -27.51
C ALA A 315 17.17 4.08 -27.91
N VAL A 316 18.04 4.51 -26.99
CA VAL A 316 19.50 4.65 -27.22
C VAL A 316 20.19 3.32 -27.55
N ALA A 317 19.64 2.19 -27.09
CA ALA A 317 20.18 0.86 -27.37
C ALA A 317 19.78 0.30 -28.75
N LEU A 318 18.92 1.01 -29.50
CA LEU A 318 18.39 0.57 -30.78
C LEU A 318 19.01 1.33 -31.97
N PRO A 319 18.99 0.74 -33.19
CA PRO A 319 19.29 1.48 -34.41
C PRO A 319 18.34 2.67 -34.60
N ASP A 320 18.83 3.77 -35.18
CA ASP A 320 18.09 5.04 -35.34
C ASP A 320 16.68 4.88 -35.96
N GLU A 321 16.54 4.01 -36.95
CA GLU A 321 15.27 3.72 -37.63
C GLU A 321 14.24 3.09 -36.68
N GLN A 322 14.69 2.28 -35.72
CA GLN A 322 13.83 1.65 -34.71
C GLN A 322 13.58 2.58 -33.53
N ALA A 323 14.56 3.38 -33.13
CA ALA A 323 14.41 4.42 -32.10
C ALA A 323 13.36 5.46 -32.52
N ALA A 324 13.26 5.77 -33.82
CA ALA A 324 12.24 6.68 -34.37
C ALA A 324 10.80 6.25 -34.06
N ALA A 325 10.53 4.97 -33.82
CA ALA A 325 9.20 4.48 -33.44
C ALA A 325 8.73 5.02 -32.06
N PHE A 326 9.66 5.38 -31.18
CA PHE A 326 9.37 5.91 -29.84
C PHE A 326 9.11 7.42 -29.83
N GLN A 327 9.61 8.14 -30.84
CA GLN A 327 9.58 9.60 -30.85
C GLN A 327 8.17 10.21 -30.76
N PRO A 328 7.13 9.68 -31.43
CA PRO A 328 5.77 10.23 -31.28
C PRO A 328 5.23 10.11 -29.85
N LEU A 329 5.55 9.02 -29.16
CA LEU A 329 5.15 8.82 -27.76
C LEU A 329 5.86 9.82 -26.85
N ILE A 330 7.18 9.94 -27.01
CA ILE A 330 8.01 10.86 -26.24
C ILE A 330 7.53 12.30 -26.43
N ASN A 331 7.29 12.73 -27.68
CA ASN A 331 6.79 14.07 -27.99
C ASN A 331 5.42 14.36 -27.35
N GLU A 332 4.54 13.36 -27.26
CA GLU A 332 3.24 13.53 -26.60
C GLU A 332 3.41 13.68 -25.08
N TRP A 333 4.26 12.85 -24.47
CA TRP A 333 4.58 12.94 -23.05
C TRP A 333 5.29 14.24 -22.69
N GLU A 334 6.17 14.76 -23.54
CA GLU A 334 6.81 16.07 -23.33
C GLU A 334 5.76 17.20 -23.29
N LYS A 335 4.78 17.18 -24.21
CA LYS A 335 3.67 18.15 -24.21
C LYS A 335 2.79 18.01 -22.98
N GLU A 336 2.47 16.79 -22.58
CA GLU A 336 1.70 16.53 -21.36
C GLU A 336 2.46 16.97 -20.11
N ARG A 337 3.76 16.70 -20.06
CA ARG A 337 4.66 17.11 -18.98
C ARG A 337 4.71 18.63 -18.87
N GLY A 338 4.80 19.34 -20.00
CA GLY A 338 4.73 20.81 -20.05
C GLY A 338 3.44 21.34 -19.43
N ARG A 339 2.28 20.79 -19.82
CA ARG A 339 0.96 21.16 -19.25
C ARG A 339 0.88 20.88 -17.75
N ASN A 340 1.34 19.70 -17.31
CA ASN A 340 1.36 19.33 -15.90
C ASN A 340 2.32 20.21 -15.09
N PHE A 341 3.42 20.64 -15.70
CA PHE A 341 4.39 21.54 -15.07
C PHE A 341 3.84 22.96 -14.93
N GLU A 342 3.16 23.50 -15.92
CA GLU A 342 2.44 24.79 -15.80
C GLU A 342 1.40 24.74 -14.69
N ALA A 343 0.63 23.66 -14.60
CA ALA A 343 -0.34 23.45 -13.51
C ALA A 343 0.35 23.34 -12.14
N LEU A 344 1.50 22.68 -12.06
CA LEU A 344 2.33 22.62 -10.84
C LEU A 344 2.79 24.03 -10.43
N LEU A 345 3.32 24.83 -11.35
CA LEU A 345 3.76 26.20 -11.06
C LEU A 345 2.59 27.07 -10.59
N ALA A 346 1.45 27.00 -11.27
CA ALA A 346 0.24 27.72 -10.85
C ALA A 346 -0.19 27.33 -9.43
N TYR A 347 -0.10 26.04 -9.08
CA TYR A 347 -0.38 25.56 -7.73
C TYR A 347 0.65 26.07 -6.70
N LEU A 348 1.94 26.02 -7.00
CA LEU A 348 2.99 26.50 -6.09
C LEU A 348 2.94 28.02 -5.85
N HIS A 349 2.42 28.80 -6.81
CA HIS A 349 2.19 30.23 -6.64
C HIS A 349 0.83 30.59 -6.04
N SER A 350 -0.01 29.60 -5.75
CA SER A 350 -1.36 29.83 -5.23
C SER A 350 -1.34 30.28 -3.77
N GLU A 351 -2.35 31.08 -3.39
CA GLU A 351 -2.57 31.46 -1.99
C GLU A 351 -2.80 30.24 -1.09
N GLU A 352 -3.46 29.18 -1.59
CA GLU A 352 -3.66 27.93 -0.86
C GLU A 352 -2.33 27.28 -0.46
N TYR A 353 -1.36 27.20 -1.38
CA TYR A 353 -0.06 26.59 -1.12
C TYR A 353 0.78 27.45 -0.16
N ASN A 354 0.79 28.77 -0.36
CA ASN A 354 1.55 29.70 0.48
C ASN A 354 1.02 29.73 1.91
N SER A 355 -0.30 29.85 2.08
CA SER A 355 -0.95 29.78 3.39
C SER A 355 -0.69 28.43 4.08
N PHE A 356 -0.72 27.32 3.34
CA PHE A 356 -0.31 26.03 3.88
C PHE A 356 1.14 26.04 4.39
N CYS A 357 2.09 26.57 3.61
CA CYS A 357 3.49 26.60 4.00
C CYS A 357 3.72 27.46 5.26
N GLU A 358 3.09 28.62 5.35
CA GLU A 358 3.14 29.49 6.53
C GLU A 358 2.57 28.79 7.78
N GLU A 359 1.34 28.27 7.68
CA GLU A 359 0.69 27.59 8.79
C GLU A 359 1.37 26.28 9.21
N PHE A 360 2.00 25.59 8.26
CA PHE A 360 2.75 24.37 8.53
C PHE A 360 4.08 24.68 9.21
N GLY A 361 4.80 25.70 8.73
CA GLY A 361 6.03 26.22 9.34
C GLY A 361 5.82 26.63 10.80
N ASP A 362 4.78 27.44 11.06
CA ASP A 362 4.39 27.83 12.42
C ASP A 362 4.02 26.62 13.31
N PHE A 363 3.36 25.59 12.76
CA PHE A 363 3.06 24.36 13.50
C PHE A 363 4.30 23.55 13.90
N ILE A 364 5.26 23.40 12.99
CA ILE A 364 6.48 22.63 13.27
C ILE A 364 7.45 23.40 14.16
N ASP A 365 7.42 24.73 14.16
CA ASP A 365 8.33 25.58 14.94
C ASP A 365 7.80 25.96 16.33
N THR A 366 6.49 25.79 16.57
CA THR A 366 5.88 26.01 17.89
C THR A 366 5.82 24.70 18.70
N GLU A 367 6.57 24.66 19.81
CA GLU A 367 6.57 23.54 20.76
C GLU A 367 5.15 23.24 21.28
N GLY A 368 4.81 21.95 21.41
CA GLY A 368 3.50 21.50 21.89
C GLY A 368 2.29 21.72 20.96
N LYS A 369 2.36 22.64 19.98
CA LYS A 369 1.21 23.04 19.13
C LYS A 369 0.53 21.89 18.37
N GLY A 370 -0.70 21.57 18.73
CA GLY A 370 -1.46 20.50 18.04
C GLY A 370 -0.95 19.08 18.34
N GLY A 371 -0.08 18.94 19.34
CA GLY A 371 0.27 17.66 19.95
C GLY A 371 -0.87 17.12 20.81
N THR A 372 -0.83 15.82 21.04
CA THR A 372 -1.62 15.14 22.09
C THR A 372 -0.82 15.10 23.39
N GLU A 373 -1.47 14.72 24.49
CA GLU A 373 -0.75 14.35 25.71
C GLU A 373 0.20 13.18 25.42
N GLU A 374 1.33 13.11 26.13
CA GLU A 374 2.34 12.09 25.89
C GLU A 374 1.71 10.69 26.04
N PRO A 375 2.02 9.74 25.11
CA PRO A 375 1.45 8.41 25.18
C PRO A 375 1.96 7.68 26.43
N PHE A 376 1.07 7.50 27.41
CA PHE A 376 1.27 6.60 28.53
C PHE A 376 1.05 5.17 28.06
N VAL A 377 2.12 4.37 27.94
CA VAL A 377 1.97 2.91 27.78
C VAL A 377 1.72 2.24 29.13
N ILE A 378 2.19 2.88 30.20
CA ILE A 378 1.85 2.61 31.60
C ILE A 378 1.39 3.94 32.17
N GLU A 379 0.22 3.97 32.80
CA GLU A 379 -0.35 5.18 33.39
C GLU A 379 0.67 5.84 34.33
N GLY A 380 0.99 7.11 34.06
CA GLY A 380 1.97 7.88 34.85
C GLY A 380 3.44 7.71 34.48
N VAL A 381 3.82 6.84 33.53
CA VAL A 381 5.22 6.71 33.06
C VAL A 381 5.38 7.38 31.70
N PRO A 382 5.99 8.57 31.61
CA PRO A 382 6.27 9.21 30.32
C PRO A 382 7.29 8.38 29.56
N LYS A 383 6.96 7.98 28.33
CA LYS A 383 7.92 7.36 27.41
C LYS A 383 8.53 8.41 26.50
N ARG A 384 9.85 8.42 26.43
CA ARG A 384 10.61 9.24 25.48
C ARG A 384 10.79 8.49 24.18
N ILE A 385 11.31 9.19 23.17
CA ILE A 385 11.45 8.60 21.85
C ILE A 385 12.38 7.39 21.83
N GLY A 386 13.37 7.34 22.73
CA GLY A 386 14.25 6.18 22.92
C GLY A 386 13.48 4.91 23.23
N GLU A 387 12.49 4.96 24.12
CA GLU A 387 11.70 3.77 24.48
C GLU A 387 10.58 3.45 23.48
N ILE A 388 10.17 4.42 22.65
CA ILE A 388 9.08 4.26 21.67
C ILE A 388 9.60 3.77 20.31
N ALA A 389 10.75 4.29 19.85
CA ALA A 389 11.27 4.00 18.51
C ALA A 389 11.48 2.49 18.26
N PRO A 390 12.07 1.69 19.18
CA PRO A 390 12.21 0.25 18.98
C PRO A 390 10.87 -0.48 18.77
N VAL A 391 9.83 -0.07 19.50
CA VAL A 391 8.48 -0.65 19.38
C VAL A 391 7.91 -0.39 17.99
N LEU A 392 7.94 0.87 17.55
CA LEU A 392 7.43 1.26 16.22
C LEU A 392 8.17 0.56 15.08
N ILE A 393 9.49 0.39 15.19
CA ILE A 393 10.29 -0.31 14.18
C ILE A 393 9.97 -1.82 14.19
N MET A 394 9.83 -2.42 15.37
CA MET A 394 9.45 -3.83 15.50
C MET A 394 8.08 -4.11 14.89
N GLU A 395 7.08 -3.27 15.12
CA GLU A 395 5.75 -3.40 14.52
C GLU A 395 5.84 -3.45 12.98
N ARG A 396 6.56 -2.49 12.36
CA ARG A 396 6.73 -2.47 10.90
C ARG A 396 7.51 -3.67 10.38
N TYR A 397 8.47 -4.17 11.16
CA TYR A 397 9.20 -5.37 10.79
C TYR A 397 8.31 -6.61 10.85
N THR A 398 7.45 -6.74 11.86
CA THR A 398 6.48 -7.83 11.94
C THR A 398 5.43 -7.77 10.83
N ASP A 399 5.00 -6.56 10.41
CA ASP A 399 4.13 -6.38 9.24
C ASP A 399 4.75 -6.94 7.95
N VAL A 400 6.07 -6.77 7.77
CA VAL A 400 6.81 -7.35 6.64
C VAL A 400 6.88 -8.87 6.76
N LEU A 401 7.27 -9.38 7.94
CA LEU A 401 7.41 -10.83 8.17
C LEU A 401 6.10 -11.59 7.98
N ALA A 402 4.95 -10.96 8.23
CA ALA A 402 3.63 -11.56 8.04
C ALA A 402 3.37 -12.05 6.60
N PHE A 403 4.10 -11.52 5.60
CA PHE A 403 3.98 -11.97 4.21
C PHE A 403 4.70 -13.30 3.96
N GLY A 404 5.68 -13.67 4.79
CA GLY A 404 6.59 -14.79 4.54
C GLY A 404 5.90 -16.12 4.28
N ALA A 405 4.77 -16.39 4.95
CA ALA A 405 4.02 -17.64 4.81
C ALA A 405 3.32 -17.80 3.45
N GLU A 406 3.16 -16.73 2.68
CA GLU A 406 2.40 -16.71 1.43
C GLU A 406 3.27 -16.33 0.22
N LEU A 407 4.60 -16.27 0.37
CA LEU A 407 5.48 -15.77 -0.69
C LEU A 407 5.69 -16.72 -1.85
N GLU A 408 5.68 -18.03 -1.60
CA GLU A 408 5.92 -19.04 -2.65
C GLU A 408 4.92 -18.93 -3.82
N THR A 409 3.68 -18.51 -3.52
CA THR A 409 2.59 -18.34 -4.49
C THR A 409 2.07 -16.89 -4.53
N ALA A 410 2.89 -15.93 -4.10
CA ALA A 410 2.46 -14.53 -4.02
C ALA A 410 2.13 -13.95 -5.41
N THR A 411 0.96 -13.33 -5.52
CA THR A 411 0.57 -12.56 -6.70
C THR A 411 1.36 -11.24 -6.78
N LEU A 412 1.36 -10.61 -7.96
CA LEU A 412 1.96 -9.28 -8.15
C LEU A 412 1.36 -8.24 -7.18
N ASP A 413 0.05 -8.26 -6.96
CA ASP A 413 -0.62 -7.41 -5.97
C ASP A 413 -0.08 -7.64 -4.55
N ARG A 414 0.19 -8.90 -4.19
CA ARG A 414 0.73 -9.24 -2.87
C ARG A 414 2.17 -8.73 -2.71
N LEU A 415 2.99 -8.86 -3.75
CA LEU A 415 4.36 -8.32 -3.79
C LEU A 415 4.37 -6.78 -3.77
N HIS A 416 3.40 -6.14 -4.44
CA HIS A 416 3.19 -4.69 -4.35
C HIS A 416 2.86 -4.26 -2.91
N MET A 417 1.95 -4.97 -2.24
CA MET A 417 1.62 -4.72 -0.84
C MET A 417 2.82 -4.92 0.07
N LEU A 418 3.65 -5.95 -0.18
CA LEU A 418 4.90 -6.17 0.55
C LEU A 418 5.88 -5.00 0.35
N ARG A 419 6.03 -4.49 -0.88
CA ARG A 419 6.85 -3.31 -1.17
C ARG A 419 6.41 -2.10 -0.35
N ILE A 420 5.10 -1.89 -0.19
CA ILE A 420 4.56 -0.82 0.66
C ILE A 420 5.01 -1.02 2.12
N GLN A 421 4.99 -2.24 2.65
CA GLN A 421 5.45 -2.50 4.02
C GLN A 421 6.96 -2.30 4.19
N PHE A 422 7.78 -2.75 3.23
CA PHE A 422 9.22 -2.45 3.22
C PHE A 422 9.50 -0.96 3.22
N LYS A 423 8.74 -0.20 2.44
CA LYS A 423 8.86 1.27 2.41
C LYS A 423 8.50 1.90 3.75
N LYS A 424 7.45 1.41 4.42
CA LYS A 424 7.09 1.86 5.76
C LYS A 424 8.18 1.53 6.77
N LEU A 425 8.71 0.30 6.77
CA LEU A 425 9.82 -0.11 7.62
C LEU A 425 11.04 0.78 7.40
N ARG A 426 11.44 0.99 6.13
CA ARG A 426 12.57 1.86 5.78
C ARG A 426 12.37 3.27 6.32
N TYR A 427 11.22 3.88 6.06
CA TYR A 427 10.94 5.25 6.51
C TYR A 427 10.95 5.39 8.02
N THR A 428 10.32 4.46 8.74
CA THR A 428 10.37 4.44 10.20
C THR A 428 11.81 4.36 10.71
N MET A 429 12.64 3.46 10.14
CA MET A 429 14.05 3.38 10.53
C MET A 429 14.86 4.63 10.19
N GLU A 430 14.62 5.24 9.02
CA GLU A 430 15.30 6.48 8.61
C GLU A 430 14.92 7.67 9.51
N TYR A 431 13.66 7.77 9.95
CA TYR A 431 13.23 8.82 10.88
C TYR A 431 13.93 8.70 12.23
N PHE A 432 14.22 7.47 12.68
CA PHE A 432 14.90 7.21 13.94
C PHE A 432 16.41 7.02 13.80
N THR A 433 17.01 7.34 12.64
CA THR A 433 18.42 7.04 12.37
C THR A 433 19.40 7.61 13.40
N ASP A 434 19.06 8.72 14.06
CA ASP A 434 19.89 9.34 15.10
C ASP A 434 19.94 8.50 16.40
N LEU A 435 19.00 7.57 16.59
CA LEU A 435 18.87 6.70 17.77
C LEU A 435 19.45 5.29 17.52
N LEU A 436 19.55 4.85 16.27
CA LEU A 436 19.74 3.43 15.90
C LEU A 436 21.20 2.92 15.87
N GLY A 437 22.16 3.73 16.33
CA GLY A 437 23.58 3.36 16.39
C GLY A 437 24.25 3.11 15.02
N PRO A 438 25.53 2.67 15.02
CA PRO A 438 26.33 2.55 13.79
C PRO A 438 25.84 1.47 12.81
N HIS A 439 25.11 0.47 13.28
CA HIS A 439 24.59 -0.61 12.43
C HIS A 439 23.34 -0.21 11.64
N ALA A 440 22.67 0.90 12.01
CA ALA A 440 21.45 1.38 11.38
C ALA A 440 21.59 1.50 9.86
N ARG A 441 22.67 2.13 9.39
CA ARG A 441 22.89 2.42 7.97
C ARG A 441 22.94 1.14 7.13
N LYS A 442 23.66 0.12 7.61
CA LYS A 442 23.77 -1.18 6.92
C LYS A 442 22.42 -1.90 6.89
N THR A 443 21.67 -1.87 8.00
CA THR A 443 20.35 -2.51 8.07
C THR A 443 19.33 -1.80 7.18
N ILE A 444 19.27 -0.46 7.21
CA ILE A 444 18.43 0.35 6.32
C ILE A 444 18.79 0.09 4.85
N ARG A 445 20.08 -0.06 4.53
CA ARG A 445 20.51 -0.39 3.17
C ARG A 445 19.94 -1.73 2.71
N GLN A 446 20.03 -2.77 3.52
CA GLN A 446 19.45 -4.08 3.18
C GLN A 446 17.93 -4.03 3.02
N VAL A 447 17.22 -3.28 3.87
CA VAL A 447 15.76 -3.03 3.70
C VAL A 447 15.49 -2.29 2.38
N THR A 448 16.36 -1.36 2.01
CA THR A 448 16.27 -0.61 0.75
C THR A 448 16.50 -1.51 -0.46
N ASP A 449 17.49 -2.39 -0.42
CA ASP A 449 17.80 -3.30 -1.53
C ASP A 449 16.60 -4.22 -1.85
N VAL A 450 15.92 -4.76 -0.83
CA VAL A 450 14.69 -5.56 -1.05
C VAL A 450 13.55 -4.71 -1.61
N GLN A 451 13.37 -3.49 -1.09
CA GLN A 451 12.35 -2.58 -1.57
C GLN A 451 12.58 -2.13 -3.03
N ASP A 452 13.84 -1.90 -3.40
CA ASP A 452 14.23 -1.48 -4.75
C ASP A 452 14.08 -2.65 -5.72
N TYR A 453 14.42 -3.88 -5.30
CA TYR A 453 14.15 -5.10 -6.06
C TYR A 453 12.65 -5.26 -6.36
N LEU A 454 11.78 -5.13 -5.35
CA LEU A 454 10.33 -5.13 -5.54
C LEU A 454 9.84 -3.93 -6.37
N GLY A 455 10.60 -2.82 -6.35
CA GLY A 455 10.38 -1.65 -7.20
C GLY A 455 10.49 -2.00 -8.68
N LEU A 456 11.58 -2.66 -9.07
CA LEU A 456 11.81 -3.09 -10.46
C LEU A 456 10.65 -3.91 -11.02
N LEU A 457 10.09 -4.81 -10.21
CA LEU A 457 8.95 -5.64 -10.62
C LEU A 457 7.70 -4.80 -10.94
N GLN A 458 7.40 -3.82 -10.09
CA GLN A 458 6.28 -2.90 -10.30
C GLN A 458 6.53 -2.00 -11.51
N ASP A 459 7.76 -1.50 -11.67
CA ASP A 459 8.12 -0.59 -12.74
C ASP A 459 8.02 -1.29 -14.11
N ASP A 460 8.48 -2.56 -14.21
CA ASP A 460 8.32 -3.36 -15.43
C ASP A 460 6.84 -3.67 -15.75
N GLN A 461 6.00 -3.91 -14.72
CA GLN A 461 4.56 -4.07 -14.93
C GLN A 461 3.92 -2.77 -15.48
N THR A 462 4.17 -1.63 -14.83
CA THR A 462 3.60 -0.35 -15.23
C THR A 462 4.09 0.09 -16.61
N ALA A 463 5.37 -0.13 -16.94
CA ALA A 463 5.88 0.11 -18.29
C ALA A 463 5.15 -0.74 -19.34
N GLY A 464 4.88 -2.02 -19.05
CA GLY A 464 4.15 -2.91 -19.94
C GLY A 464 2.73 -2.44 -20.25
N GLU A 465 1.99 -2.01 -19.24
CA GLU A 465 0.63 -1.47 -19.38
C GLU A 465 0.60 -0.22 -20.28
N ILE A 466 1.53 0.70 -20.06
CA ILE A 466 1.63 1.97 -20.79
C ILE A 466 1.97 1.75 -22.26
N VAL A 467 2.95 0.90 -22.55
CA VAL A 467 3.36 0.64 -23.94
C VAL A 467 2.28 -0.12 -24.69
N THR A 468 1.60 -1.06 -24.05
CA THR A 468 0.47 -1.79 -24.65
C THR A 468 -0.64 -0.82 -25.07
N ALA A 469 -1.04 0.09 -24.18
CA ALA A 469 -2.05 1.11 -24.48
C ALA A 469 -1.58 2.05 -25.61
N PHE A 470 -0.30 2.41 -25.62
CA PHE A 470 0.24 3.26 -26.68
C PHE A 470 0.26 2.58 -28.05
N ILE A 471 0.65 1.30 -28.15
CA ILE A 471 0.65 0.56 -29.43
C ILE A 471 -0.75 0.58 -30.05
N GLN A 472 -1.78 0.31 -29.24
CA GLN A 472 -3.18 0.33 -29.70
C GLN A 472 -3.59 1.71 -30.24
N GLU A 473 -3.22 2.76 -29.53
CA GLU A 473 -3.49 4.15 -29.95
C GLU A 473 -2.69 4.55 -31.19
N LEU A 474 -1.43 4.13 -31.28
CA LEU A 474 -0.56 4.39 -32.43
C LEU A 474 -1.15 3.75 -33.69
N ASP A 475 -1.57 2.49 -33.63
CA ASP A 475 -2.19 1.81 -34.76
C ASP A 475 -3.44 2.56 -35.26
N LEU A 476 -4.28 3.04 -34.35
CA LEU A 476 -5.45 3.86 -34.69
C LEU A 476 -5.06 5.18 -35.38
N ARG A 477 -4.09 5.93 -34.84
CA ARG A 477 -3.63 7.20 -35.43
C ARG A 477 -3.06 7.03 -36.83
N GLN A 478 -2.31 5.96 -37.04
CA GLN A 478 -1.63 5.68 -38.29
C GLN A 478 -2.55 5.27 -39.43
N THR A 479 -3.81 4.89 -39.14
CA THR A 479 -4.82 4.60 -40.18
C THR A 479 -5.05 5.80 -41.12
N THR A 480 -4.89 7.02 -40.60
CA THR A 480 -5.06 8.26 -41.36
C THR A 480 -3.83 8.67 -42.16
N LEU A 481 -2.67 8.03 -41.91
CA LEU A 481 -1.41 8.34 -42.57
C LEU A 481 -1.21 7.52 -43.87
N PRO A 482 -0.52 8.09 -44.88
CA PRO A 482 -0.05 7.34 -46.04
C PRO A 482 0.79 6.13 -45.63
N LEU A 483 0.69 5.00 -46.36
CA LEU A 483 1.35 3.74 -46.01
C LEU A 483 2.85 3.88 -45.77
N GLY A 484 3.56 4.66 -46.58
CA GLY A 484 5.01 4.89 -46.43
C GLY A 484 5.41 5.80 -45.27
N GLN A 485 4.45 6.39 -44.56
CA GLN A 485 4.67 7.23 -43.37
C GLN A 485 4.25 6.53 -42.07
N ARG A 486 3.75 5.29 -42.15
CA ARG A 486 3.40 4.50 -40.97
C ARG A 486 4.67 3.92 -40.36
N LEU A 487 4.83 4.12 -39.07
CA LEU A 487 5.88 3.59 -38.22
C LEU A 487 5.65 2.12 -37.93
N ASN A 488 6.76 1.39 -37.85
CA ASN A 488 6.77 0.01 -37.44
C ASN A 488 6.66 -0.09 -35.90
N SER A 489 5.65 -0.79 -35.40
CA SER A 489 5.44 -1.02 -33.96
C SER A 489 6.26 -2.20 -33.40
N ALA A 490 6.97 -2.96 -34.24
CA ALA A 490 7.79 -4.10 -33.80
C ALA A 490 8.81 -3.75 -32.69
N PRO A 491 9.52 -2.59 -32.71
CA PRO A 491 10.43 -2.23 -31.61
C PRO A 491 9.73 -2.09 -30.25
N LEU A 492 8.49 -1.60 -30.23
CA LEU A 492 7.68 -1.48 -29.02
C LEU A 492 7.22 -2.86 -28.51
N LEU A 493 6.93 -3.79 -29.42
CA LEU A 493 6.60 -5.18 -29.06
C LEU A 493 7.83 -5.93 -28.52
N THR A 494 9.00 -5.70 -29.10
CA THR A 494 10.27 -6.25 -28.56
C THR A 494 10.53 -5.73 -27.15
N TYR A 495 10.34 -4.42 -26.92
CA TYR A 495 10.44 -3.84 -25.57
C TYR A 495 9.51 -4.54 -24.58
N LEU A 496 8.24 -4.75 -24.96
CA LEU A 496 7.28 -5.47 -24.11
C LEU A 496 7.73 -6.89 -23.79
N ALA A 497 8.26 -7.62 -24.78
CA ALA A 497 8.76 -8.97 -24.58
C ALA A 497 9.94 -9.01 -23.59
N GLU A 498 10.88 -8.07 -23.72
CA GLU A 498 12.02 -7.95 -22.79
C GLU A 498 11.56 -7.63 -21.35
N ARG A 499 10.61 -6.71 -21.19
CA ARG A 499 10.04 -6.37 -19.87
C ARG A 499 9.30 -7.54 -19.26
N GLN A 500 8.56 -8.31 -20.04
CA GLN A 500 7.89 -9.52 -19.58
C GLN A 500 8.89 -10.59 -19.14
N SER A 501 9.99 -10.77 -19.88
CA SER A 501 11.07 -11.69 -19.54
C SER A 501 11.76 -11.29 -18.23
N ARG A 502 12.17 -10.02 -18.11
CA ARG A 502 12.80 -9.48 -16.89
C ARG A 502 11.88 -9.60 -15.67
N LYS A 503 10.59 -9.27 -15.83
CA LYS A 503 9.60 -9.45 -14.77
C LYS A 503 9.52 -10.91 -14.30
N HIS A 504 9.52 -11.86 -15.23
CA HIS A 504 9.53 -13.28 -14.88
C HIS A 504 10.80 -13.67 -14.12
N SER A 505 11.99 -13.26 -14.58
CA SER A 505 13.25 -13.48 -13.86
C SER A 505 13.25 -12.88 -12.46
N LEU A 506 12.70 -11.67 -12.30
CA LEU A 506 12.60 -11.01 -11.00
C LEU A 506 11.67 -11.77 -10.04
N LEU A 507 10.56 -12.32 -10.55
CA LEU A 507 9.65 -13.14 -9.75
C LEU A 507 10.32 -14.42 -9.27
N THR A 508 10.99 -15.15 -10.16
CA THR A 508 11.58 -16.46 -9.83
C THR A 508 12.79 -16.34 -8.90
N SER A 509 13.54 -15.24 -8.95
CA SER A 509 14.69 -15.00 -8.06
C SER A 509 14.36 -14.22 -6.77
N PHE A 510 13.12 -13.75 -6.58
CA PHE A 510 12.74 -13.02 -5.35
C PHE A 510 12.94 -13.84 -4.07
N GLY A 511 12.79 -15.16 -4.13
CA GLY A 511 12.99 -16.06 -2.99
C GLY A 511 14.39 -15.93 -2.35
N GLU A 512 15.43 -15.69 -3.15
CA GLU A 512 16.80 -15.53 -2.66
C GLU A 512 16.96 -14.23 -1.89
N ILE A 513 16.41 -13.13 -2.42
CA ILE A 513 16.40 -11.81 -1.78
C ILE A 513 15.65 -11.87 -0.45
N TRP A 514 14.51 -12.57 -0.41
CA TRP A 514 13.76 -12.79 0.81
C TRP A 514 14.52 -13.62 1.85
N ALA A 515 15.24 -14.67 1.41
CA ALA A 515 16.06 -15.51 2.29
C ALA A 515 17.21 -14.70 2.94
N GLN A 516 17.84 -13.80 2.18
CA GLN A 516 18.87 -12.90 2.72
C GLN A 516 18.31 -11.95 3.78
N PHE A 517 17.15 -11.37 3.54
CA PHE A 517 16.44 -10.50 4.50
C PHE A 517 16.02 -11.26 5.77
N THR A 518 15.54 -12.50 5.62
CA THR A 518 15.09 -13.30 6.76
C THR A 518 16.21 -14.09 7.44
N SER A 519 17.45 -13.97 6.97
CA SER A 519 18.63 -14.67 7.49
C SER A 519 18.89 -14.39 8.98
N LYS A 520 19.53 -15.35 9.65
CA LYS A 520 19.95 -15.20 11.06
C LYS A 520 20.86 -13.97 11.24
N ASP A 521 21.72 -13.68 10.27
CA ASP A 521 22.65 -12.56 10.34
C ASP A 521 21.96 -11.21 10.20
N PHE A 522 20.95 -11.10 9.31
CA PHE A 522 20.10 -9.91 9.26
C PHE A 522 19.39 -9.72 10.59
N ARG A 523 18.70 -10.75 11.11
CA ARG A 523 17.96 -10.67 12.38
C ARG A 523 18.85 -10.24 13.55
N LYS A 524 20.07 -10.79 13.65
CA LYS A 524 21.06 -10.38 14.67
C LYS A 524 21.44 -8.91 14.53
N ARG A 525 21.73 -8.43 13.32
CA ARG A 525 22.03 -7.01 13.09
C ARG A 525 20.84 -6.11 13.40
N PHE A 526 19.65 -6.51 12.98
CA PHE A 526 18.41 -5.79 13.21
C PHE A 526 18.11 -5.65 14.71
N LEU A 527 18.23 -6.74 15.49
CA LEU A 527 18.08 -6.69 16.94
C LEU A 527 19.15 -5.82 17.62
N ARG A 528 20.42 -5.87 17.16
CA ARG A 528 21.47 -4.98 17.68
C ARG A 528 21.14 -3.50 17.45
N VAL A 529 20.55 -3.17 16.30
CA VAL A 529 20.09 -1.81 15.99
C VAL A 529 19.01 -1.35 16.98
N LEU A 530 18.09 -2.23 17.36
CA LEU A 530 17.01 -1.90 18.29
C LEU A 530 17.46 -1.80 19.75
N LEU A 531 18.44 -2.61 20.16
CA LEU A 531 18.99 -2.60 21.53
C LEU A 531 19.92 -1.40 21.79
N GLN A 532 20.28 -0.64 20.76
CA GLN A 532 21.13 0.55 20.87
C GLN A 532 20.36 1.87 20.89
N ALA A 533 19.08 1.84 20.49
CA ALA A 533 18.15 2.96 20.67
C ALA A 533 17.61 2.94 22.10
#